data_AF-A0A3C0TUR3-F1
#
_entry.id   AF-A0A3C0TUR3-F1
#
_cell.length_a   1.000
_cell.length_b   1.000
_cell.length_c   1.000
_cell.angle_alpha   90.00
_cell.angle_beta   90.00
_cell.angle_gamma   90.00
#
_symmetry.space_group_name_H-M   'P 1'
#
loop_
_entity.id
_entity.type
_entity.pdbx_description
1 polymer ?
#
loop_
_entity_poly.entity_id
_entity_poly.type
_entity_poly.pdbx_seq_one_letter_code
_entity_poly.pdbx_strand_id
1 'polypeptide(L)'
;KMDEAIISYIRRHHNLMIGEASAEKIKSQIGAACPPSDGTGPSMSIRGRHLIDGVPKEISITQAQVAESLAEPVSAIVEAVKVALE
;
A
#
# COMPACT_ATOMS: atom_id res chain seq x y z
N LYS A 1 -3.67 -10.82 -0.06
CA LYS A 1 -3.24 -10.32 -1.38
C LYS A 1 -3.07 -8.80 -1.43
N MET A 2 -4.09 -7.98 -1.19
CA MET A 2 -3.93 -6.51 -1.18
C MET A 2 -3.10 -6.02 0.02
N ASP A 3 -3.37 -6.54 1.21
CA ASP A 3 -2.62 -6.17 2.42
C ASP A 3 -1.15 -6.56 2.31
N GLU A 4 -0.89 -7.75 1.77
CA GLU A 4 0.47 -8.23 1.48
C GLU A 4 1.20 -7.34 0.47
N ALA A 5 0.50 -6.82 -0.55
CA ALA A 5 1.08 -5.89 -1.51
C ALA A 5 1.52 -4.59 -0.84
N ILE A 6 0.69 -4.04 0.05
CA ILE A 6 1.01 -2.85 0.86
C ILE A 6 2.23 -3.12 1.78
N ILE A 7 2.23 -4.26 2.48
CA ILE A 7 3.34 -4.66 3.37
C ILE A 7 4.65 -4.81 2.57
N SER A 8 4.59 -5.48 1.42
CA SER A 8 5.75 -5.70 0.55
C SER A 8 6.29 -4.38 0.00
N TYR A 9 5.40 -3.48 -0.41
CA TYR A 9 5.76 -2.15 -0.92
C TYR A 9 6.51 -1.34 0.15
N ILE A 10 5.94 -1.24 1.35
CA ILE A 10 6.53 -0.49 2.47
C ILE A 10 7.87 -1.10 2.89
N ARG A 11 7.97 -2.43 2.89
CA ARG A 11 9.20 -3.15 3.17
C ARG A 11 10.32 -2.83 2.18
N ARG A 12 10.01 -2.72 0.89
CA ARG A 12 10.98 -2.45 -0.19
C ARG A 12 11.36 -0.98 -0.29
N HIS A 13 10.39 -0.06 -0.18
CA HIS A 13 10.63 1.37 -0.36
C HIS A 13 11.09 2.09 0.91
N HIS A 14 10.64 1.64 2.08
CA HIS A 14 10.89 2.34 3.34
C HIS A 14 11.69 1.51 4.37
N ASN A 15 12.11 0.29 4.01
CA ASN A 15 12.79 -0.65 4.90
C ASN A 15 12.07 -0.82 6.25
N LEU A 16 10.74 -0.70 6.23
CA LEU A 16 9.89 -0.75 7.41
C LEU A 16 9.02 -2.01 7.35
N MET A 17 8.99 -2.76 8.44
CA MET A 17 8.09 -3.88 8.61
C MET A 17 6.85 -3.42 9.38
N ILE A 18 5.68 -3.62 8.77
CA ILE A 18 4.37 -3.38 9.37
C ILE A 18 3.57 -4.69 9.45
N GLY A 19 2.64 -4.77 10.40
CA GLY A 19 1.73 -5.91 10.52
C GLY A 19 0.47 -5.75 9.67
N GLU A 20 -0.28 -6.83 9.52
CA GLU A 20 -1.54 -6.86 8.75
C GLU A 20 -2.57 -5.86 9.28
N ALA A 21 -2.69 -5.69 10.60
CA ALA A 21 -3.59 -4.70 11.18
C ALA A 21 -3.26 -3.24 10.77
N SER A 22 -1.97 -2.93 10.59
CA SER A 22 -1.56 -1.61 10.09
C SER A 22 -1.81 -1.50 8.59
N ALA A 23 -1.52 -2.55 7.82
CA ALA A 23 -1.79 -2.60 6.38
C ALA A 23 -3.28 -2.41 6.06
N GLU A 24 -4.16 -3.10 6.80
CA GLU A 24 -5.62 -3.00 6.68
C GLU A 24 -6.12 -1.58 6.98
N LYS A 25 -5.56 -0.92 7.99
CA LYS A 25 -5.88 0.50 8.29
C LYS A 25 -5.47 1.43 7.15
N ILE A 26 -4.27 1.22 6.58
CA ILE A 26 -3.79 2.01 5.43
C ILE A 26 -4.74 1.83 4.24
N LYS A 27 -5.08 0.56 3.93
CA LYS A 27 -6.01 0.20 2.86
C LYS A 27 -7.39 0.86 3.05
N SER A 28 -7.91 0.85 4.28
CA SER A 28 -9.22 1.41 4.59
C SER A 28 -9.27 2.95 4.60
N GLN A 29 -8.18 3.64 4.98
CA GLN A 29 -8.19 5.11 5.11
C GLN A 29 -7.68 5.85 3.87
N ILE A 30 -6.60 5.36 3.26
CA ILE A 30 -5.93 6.01 2.12
C ILE A 30 -5.71 5.06 0.93
N GLY A 31 -6.39 3.90 0.92
CA GLY A 31 -6.36 2.98 -0.20
C GLY A 31 -7.12 3.56 -1.39
N ALA A 32 -6.48 3.55 -2.56
CA ALA A 32 -7.08 3.97 -3.81
C ALA A 32 -6.69 3.04 -4.94
N ALA A 33 -7.65 2.69 -5.81
CA ALA A 33 -7.39 1.91 -7.02
C ALA A 33 -6.86 2.75 -8.19
N CYS A 34 -6.97 4.07 -8.09
CA CYS A 34 -6.47 5.04 -9.06
C CYS A 34 -5.59 6.08 -8.35
N PRO A 35 -4.54 6.60 -9.02
CA PRO A 35 -3.76 7.70 -8.49
C PRO A 35 -4.64 8.94 -8.29
N PRO A 36 -4.42 9.71 -7.21
CA PRO A 36 -5.18 10.93 -6.95
C PRO A 36 -4.94 11.97 -8.03
N SER A 37 -5.99 12.74 -8.37
CA SER A 37 -5.94 13.81 -9.38
C SER A 37 -4.89 14.88 -9.06
N ASP A 38 -4.66 15.13 -7.76
CA ASP A 38 -3.69 16.12 -7.25
C ASP A 38 -2.25 15.56 -7.14
N GLY A 39 -1.99 14.36 -7.65
CA GLY A 39 -0.66 13.73 -7.69
C GLY A 39 -0.24 13.00 -6.41
N THR A 40 -0.54 13.54 -5.22
CA THR A 40 -0.11 12.94 -3.94
C THR A 40 -1.26 12.40 -3.09
N GLY A 41 -2.39 13.12 -3.06
CA GLY A 41 -3.55 12.80 -2.24
C GLY A 41 -3.29 12.90 -0.72
N PRO A 42 -4.22 12.42 0.13
CA PRO A 42 -4.06 12.39 1.58
C PRO A 42 -2.87 11.54 2.00
N SER A 43 -2.27 11.89 3.14
CA SER A 43 -1.16 11.16 3.75
C SER A 43 -1.53 10.66 5.15
N MET A 44 -0.89 9.58 5.56
CA MET A 44 -1.07 8.94 6.85
C MET A 44 0.29 8.59 7.45
N SER A 45 0.46 8.87 8.74
CA SER A 45 1.59 8.39 9.52
C SER A 45 1.36 6.94 9.97
N ILE A 46 2.33 6.08 9.70
CA ILE A 46 2.32 4.68 10.12
C ILE A 46 3.54 4.36 10.96
N ARG A 47 3.31 3.53 11.99
CA ARG A 47 4.37 3.03 12.87
C ARG A 47 4.69 1.59 12.51
N GLY A 48 5.98 1.28 12.44
CA GLY A 48 6.46 -0.06 12.18
C GLY A 48 7.84 -0.28 12.78
N ARG A 49 8.43 -1.43 12.48
CA ARG A 49 9.76 -1.81 12.91
C ARG A 49 10.75 -1.61 11.77
N HIS A 50 11.79 -0.82 12.00
CA HIS A 50 12.83 -0.63 10.99
C HIS A 50 13.63 -1.93 10.82
N LEU A 51 13.83 -2.37 9.58
CA LEU A 51 14.48 -3.65 9.28
C LEU A 51 15.99 -3.62 9.51
N ILE A 52 16.61 -2.44 9.43
CA ILE A 52 18.05 -2.27 9.56
C ILE A 52 18.43 -2.13 11.04
N ASP A 53 17.80 -1.17 11.72
CA ASP A 53 18.13 -0.82 13.11
C ASP A 53 17.32 -1.61 14.15
N GLY A 54 16.25 -2.29 13.74
CA GLY A 54 15.37 -3.04 14.63
C GLY A 54 14.49 -2.20 15.56
N VAL A 55 14.61 -0.86 15.51
CA VAL A 55 13.87 0.09 16.36
C VAL A 55 12.51 0.48 15.76
N PRO A 56 11.52 0.84 16.58
CA PRO A 56 10.24 1.38 16.09
C PRO A 56 10.46 2.74 15.43
N LYS A 57 9.95 2.90 14.21
CA LYS A 57 10.03 4.13 13.42
C LYS A 57 8.65 4.49 12.87
N GLU A 58 8.38 5.78 12.80
CA GLU A 58 7.18 6.33 12.16
C GLU A 58 7.56 6.90 10.79
N ILE A 59 6.79 6.56 9.76
CA ILE A 59 6.93 7.13 8.41
C ILE A 59 5.59 7.67 7.94
N SER A 60 5.61 8.68 7.07
CA SER A 60 4.41 9.16 6.40
C SER A 60 4.30 8.50 5.03
N ILE A 61 3.13 7.92 4.74
CA ILE A 61 2.78 7.30 3.45
C ILE A 61 1.68 8.13 2.81
N THR A 62 1.79 8.34 1.49
CA THR A 62 0.77 9.07 0.72
C THR A 62 -0.16 8.13 -0.03
N GLN A 63 -1.36 8.59 -0.35
CA GLN A 63 -2.33 7.82 -1.15
C GLN A 63 -1.73 7.39 -2.49
N ALA A 64 -0.89 8.22 -3.14
CA ALA A 64 -0.22 7.86 -4.38
C ALA A 64 0.66 6.62 -4.24
N GLN A 65 1.42 6.51 -3.15
CA GLN A 65 2.25 5.33 -2.86
C GLN A 65 1.41 4.08 -2.59
N VAL A 66 0.28 4.24 -1.89
CA VAL A 66 -0.64 3.11 -1.65
C VAL A 66 -1.29 2.66 -2.96
N ALA A 67 -1.70 3.58 -3.83
CA ALA A 67 -2.25 3.26 -5.14
C ALA A 67 -1.23 2.49 -6.00
N GLU A 68 0.04 2.89 -5.99
CA GLU A 68 1.11 2.16 -6.66
C GLU A 68 1.28 0.73 -6.12
N SER A 69 1.24 0.57 -4.79
CA SER A 69 1.29 -0.77 -4.17
C SER A 69 0.11 -1.67 -4.54
N LEU A 70 -1.04 -1.09 -4.86
CA LEU A 70 -2.26 -1.80 -5.23
C LEU A 70 -2.43 -1.99 -6.74
N ALA A 71 -1.57 -1.39 -7.57
CA ALA A 71 -1.70 -1.46 -9.03
C ALA A 71 -1.66 -2.90 -9.57
N GLU A 72 -0.75 -3.73 -9.05
CA GLU A 72 -0.63 -5.15 -9.44
C GLU A 72 -1.89 -5.97 -9.09
N PRO A 73 -2.36 -6.03 -7.82
CA PRO A 73 -3.56 -6.80 -7.49
C PRO A 73 -4.81 -6.24 -8.17
N VAL A 74 -4.92 -4.93 -8.39
CA VAL A 74 -6.04 -4.33 -9.13
C VAL A 74 -6.01 -4.75 -10.60
N SER A 75 -4.83 -4.71 -11.25
CA SER A 75 -4.69 -5.12 -12.65
C SER A 75 -5.06 -6.60 -12.84
N ALA A 76 -4.65 -7.48 -11.92
CA ALA A 76 -5.03 -8.88 -11.95
C ALA A 76 -6.55 -9.10 -11.83
N ILE A 77 -7.25 -8.28 -11.04
CA ILE A 77 -8.72 -8.33 -10.93
C ILE A 77 -9.36 -7.87 -12.24
N VAL A 78 -8.87 -6.77 -12.83
CA VAL A 78 -9.39 -6.25 -14.11
C VAL A 78 -9.21 -7.27 -15.23
N GLU A 79 -8.04 -7.92 -15.30
CA GLU A 79 -7.77 -8.97 -16.29
C GLU A 79 -8.72 -10.16 -16.12
N ALA A 80 -8.91 -10.63 -14.88
CA ALA A 80 -9.84 -11.73 -14.61
C ALA A 80 -11.28 -11.42 -15.04
N VAL A 81 -11.73 -10.16 -14.88
CA VAL A 81 -13.05 -9.73 -15.34
C VAL A 81 -13.12 -9.67 -16.87
N LYS A 82 -12.07 -9.20 -17.55
CA LYS A 82 -12.02 -9.18 -19.02
C LYS A 82 -12.09 -10.59 -19.61
N VAL A 83 -11.27 -11.51 -19.09
CA VAL A 83 -11.26 -12.92 -19.50
C VAL A 83 -12.62 -13.60 -19.28
N ALA A 84 -13.37 -13.20 -18.25
CA ALA A 84 -14.71 -13.74 -17.99
C ALA A 84 -15.81 -13.16 -18.90
N LEU A 85 -15.55 -12.03 -19.57
CA LEU A 85 -16.47 -11.35 -20.48
C LEU A 85 -16.19 -11.67 -21.97
N GLU A 86 -15.03 -12.23 -22.28
CA GLU A 86 -14.74 -12.90 -23.56
C GLU A 86 -15.39 -14.29 -23.63
#